data_AF-A0A2G6D8C1-F1
#
_entry.id   AF-A0A2G6D8C1-F1
#
_cell.length_a   1.000
_cell.length_b   1.000
_cell.length_c   1.000
_cell.angle_alpha   90.00
_cell.angle_beta   90.00
_cell.angle_gamma   90.00
#
_symmetry.space_group_name_H-M   'P 1'
#
loop_
_entity.id
_entity.type
_entity.pdbx_description
1 polymer ?
#
loop_
_entity_poly.entity_id
_entity_poly.type
_entity_poly.pdbx_seq_one_letter_code
_entity_poly.pdbx_strand_id
1 'polypeptide(L)'
;MPFNEFIAWLRGLFGGRIPPEIVTPTRPTETSPEPEPSAEDDPVAQQQDATSPIVEPTTPAIPPSPRIIAVDTDTDKVPLNQDVVFQVTTRPFAQYQGCTLDLSNTSGAVLVKDIDSNGCFTIRFTKASNTDNDTQAIRVSNADSTVDKRVTVSLMRLFWSNHPGRKNICDETRFANQCAIRMGSALEQSGIKIPLDRRILRRCTTEYRIYKHHKNGLVNGHILAAQELANWINTQTSLFGRRNIVHSKEEILGRSGVIFFRDGWGTTDHIDVWDGASLVGGFPSYFDADFKELWFWDIY
;
A
#
# COMPACT_ATOMS: atom_id res chain seq x y z
N MET A 1 -9.64 23.30 27.13
CA MET A 1 -9.88 24.32 26.09
C MET A 1 -11.32 24.17 25.60
N PRO A 2 -12.13 25.24 25.53
CA PRO A 2 -13.48 25.20 24.96
C PRO A 2 -13.44 24.85 23.45
N PHE A 3 -14.48 24.19 22.95
CA PHE A 3 -14.56 23.72 21.55
C PHE A 3 -14.33 24.84 20.51
N ASN A 4 -14.79 26.06 20.79
CA ASN A 4 -14.59 27.21 19.90
C ASN A 4 -13.13 27.68 19.83
N GLU A 5 -12.34 27.49 20.90
CA GLU A 5 -10.90 27.79 20.90
C GLU A 5 -10.09 26.72 20.17
N PHE A 6 -10.54 25.46 20.20
CA PHE A 6 -9.93 24.37 19.42
C PHE A 6 -10.08 24.58 17.91
N ILE A 7 -11.26 25.02 17.45
CA ILE A 7 -11.49 25.36 16.03
C ILE A 7 -10.68 26.60 15.61
N ALA A 8 -10.53 27.59 16.49
CA ALA A 8 -9.69 28.76 16.22
C ALA A 8 -8.20 28.39 16.13
N TRP A 9 -7.73 27.51 17.01
CA TRP A 9 -6.37 26.98 16.99
C TRP A 9 -6.09 26.17 15.70
N LEU A 10 -7.02 25.33 15.26
CA LEU A 10 -6.94 24.61 13.98
C LEU A 10 -6.84 25.56 12.78
N ARG A 11 -7.59 26.66 12.75
CA ARG A 11 -7.52 27.66 11.66
C ARG A 11 -6.18 28.40 11.63
N GLY A 12 -5.55 28.63 12.80
CA GLY A 12 -4.23 29.24 12.89
C GLY A 12 -3.09 28.38 12.32
N LEU A 13 -3.24 27.05 12.33
CA LEU A 13 -2.27 26.10 11.80
C LEU A 13 -2.25 25.99 10.27
N PHE A 14 -3.32 26.42 9.58
CA PHE A 14 -3.45 26.30 8.12
C PHE A 14 -3.55 27.65 7.38
N GLY A 15 -3.49 28.78 8.09
CA GLY A 15 -3.44 30.12 7.51
C GLY A 15 -2.03 30.53 7.09
N GLY A 16 -1.55 30.00 5.97
CA GLY A 16 -0.27 30.40 5.37
C GLY A 16 -0.21 31.90 5.10
N ARG A 17 0.83 32.56 5.63
CA ARG A 17 1.23 33.92 5.28
C ARG A 17 1.48 34.00 3.76
N ILE A 18 0.76 34.89 3.09
CA ILE A 18 1.02 35.31 1.71
C ILE A 18 2.40 36.00 1.67
N PRO A 19 3.38 35.52 0.87
CA PRO A 19 4.60 36.27 0.61
C PRO A 19 4.31 37.46 -0.33
N PRO A 20 5.08 38.56 -0.25
CA PRO A 20 4.83 39.76 -1.02
C PRO A 20 5.10 39.56 -2.52
N GLU A 21 4.37 40.35 -3.31
CA GLU A 21 4.33 40.40 -4.77
C GLU A 21 5.72 40.34 -5.45
N ILE A 22 5.84 39.38 -6.37
CA ILE A 22 6.92 39.36 -7.36
C ILE A 22 6.48 40.23 -8.53
N VAL A 23 7.16 41.36 -8.69
CA VAL A 23 7.07 42.27 -9.82
C VAL A 23 7.47 41.55 -11.10
N THR A 24 6.60 41.57 -12.11
CA THR A 24 6.85 41.02 -13.45
C THR A 24 7.60 42.05 -14.31
N PRO A 25 8.74 41.72 -14.94
CA PRO A 25 9.29 42.52 -16.02
C PRO A 25 8.94 41.96 -17.40
N THR A 26 8.28 42.83 -18.15
CA THR A 26 8.21 43.09 -19.59
C THR A 26 8.96 42.16 -20.56
N ARG A 27 8.18 41.70 -21.56
CA ARG A 27 8.56 41.04 -22.82
C ARG A 27 9.25 42.01 -23.80
N PRO A 28 10.30 41.57 -24.52
CA PRO A 28 10.64 42.03 -25.87
C PRO A 28 10.48 40.85 -26.85
N THR A 29 9.57 40.91 -27.83
CA THR A 29 9.73 41.40 -29.22
C THR A 29 10.81 40.66 -30.03
N GLU A 30 10.30 39.73 -30.86
CA GLU A 30 10.66 39.40 -32.25
C GLU A 30 12.00 39.88 -32.84
N THR A 31 12.75 38.93 -33.44
CA THR A 31 13.57 39.21 -34.62
C THR A 31 13.74 37.94 -35.49
N SER A 32 13.72 38.18 -36.80
CA SER A 32 13.65 37.29 -37.97
C SER A 32 14.89 36.37 -38.20
N PRO A 33 14.82 35.42 -39.17
CA PRO A 33 15.85 34.40 -39.43
C PRO A 33 16.80 34.76 -40.60
N GLU A 34 18.01 34.19 -40.59
CA GLU A 34 18.91 34.08 -41.77
C GLU A 34 20.14 33.18 -41.47
N PRO A 35 20.98 32.76 -42.45
CA PRO A 35 20.80 31.65 -43.40
C PRO A 35 21.85 30.51 -43.27
N GLU A 36 21.69 29.47 -44.11
CA GLU A 36 22.65 28.38 -44.39
C GLU A 36 24.04 28.86 -44.86
N PRO A 37 25.06 27.99 -44.73
CA PRO A 37 25.94 27.75 -45.88
C PRO A 37 26.32 26.26 -46.11
N SER A 38 26.12 25.85 -47.37
CA SER A 38 27.06 25.19 -48.33
C SER A 38 28.03 24.06 -47.91
N ALA A 39 27.82 22.90 -48.54
CA ALA A 39 28.67 22.16 -49.52
C ALA A 39 30.19 21.94 -49.33
N GLU A 40 30.66 20.84 -49.94
CA GLU A 40 32.04 20.35 -50.20
C GLU A 40 32.61 19.41 -49.11
N ASP A 41 33.20 18.22 -49.34
CA ASP A 41 33.79 17.59 -50.52
C ASP A 41 33.77 16.05 -50.43
N ASP A 42 33.69 15.39 -51.59
CA ASP A 42 33.97 13.96 -51.80
C ASP A 42 35.47 13.63 -51.69
N PRO A 43 35.83 12.41 -51.25
CA PRO A 43 36.98 11.74 -51.84
C PRO A 43 36.70 10.31 -52.30
N VAL A 44 36.84 10.17 -53.63
CA VAL A 44 37.61 9.13 -54.35
C VAL A 44 37.53 7.69 -53.81
N ALA A 45 36.79 6.89 -54.57
CA ALA A 45 36.79 5.44 -54.52
C ALA A 45 38.20 4.85 -54.82
N GLN A 46 38.70 4.02 -53.92
CA GLN A 46 39.72 3.03 -54.21
C GLN A 46 39.06 1.65 -54.29
N GLN A 47 39.01 1.09 -55.51
CA GLN A 47 38.72 -0.32 -55.75
C GLN A 47 39.87 -1.17 -55.19
N GLN A 48 39.59 -1.90 -54.11
CA GLN A 48 40.42 -3.02 -53.67
C GLN A 48 39.75 -4.33 -54.11
N ASP A 49 40.50 -5.15 -54.83
CA ASP A 49 40.12 -6.49 -55.27
C ASP A 49 39.78 -7.37 -54.05
N ALA A 50 38.52 -7.78 -53.96
CA ALA A 50 38.02 -8.71 -52.97
C ALA A 50 38.11 -10.14 -53.50
N THR A 51 39.19 -10.85 -53.14
CA THR A 51 39.15 -12.32 -53.09
C THR A 51 38.23 -12.72 -51.92
N SER A 52 36.98 -13.04 -52.24
CA SER A 52 35.98 -13.55 -51.29
C SER A 52 36.50 -14.84 -50.62
N PRO A 53 36.73 -14.86 -49.30
CA PRO A 53 36.90 -16.12 -48.59
C PRO A 53 35.57 -16.89 -48.67
N ILE A 54 35.67 -18.18 -48.97
CA ILE A 54 34.55 -19.11 -48.85
C ILE A 54 34.13 -19.10 -47.38
N VAL A 55 33.05 -18.38 -47.07
CA VAL A 55 32.46 -18.34 -45.73
C VAL A 55 31.85 -19.71 -45.49
N GLU A 56 32.53 -20.51 -44.68
CA GLU A 56 32.02 -21.77 -44.16
C GLU A 56 30.65 -21.50 -43.52
N PRO A 57 29.58 -22.26 -43.89
CA PRO A 57 28.25 -22.02 -43.37
C PRO A 57 28.28 -22.16 -41.84
N THR A 58 28.21 -21.02 -41.16
CA THR A 58 28.22 -20.98 -39.71
C THR A 58 26.93 -21.64 -39.24
N THR A 59 27.03 -22.84 -38.66
CA THR A 59 25.90 -23.53 -38.04
C THR A 59 25.18 -22.54 -37.12
N PRO A 60 23.87 -22.28 -37.31
CA PRO A 60 23.15 -21.33 -36.47
C PRO A 60 23.35 -21.70 -35.01
N ALA A 61 23.94 -20.80 -34.23
CA ALA A 61 24.12 -21.03 -32.80
C ALA A 61 22.75 -21.30 -32.18
N ILE A 62 22.61 -22.44 -31.51
CA ILE A 62 21.36 -22.80 -30.82
C ILE A 62 21.06 -21.66 -29.85
N PRO A 63 19.87 -21.03 -29.92
CA PRO A 63 19.53 -19.95 -29.01
C PRO A 63 19.61 -20.48 -27.56
N PRO A 64 20.18 -19.72 -26.63
CA PRO A 64 20.32 -20.18 -25.25
C PRO A 64 18.94 -20.44 -24.66
N SER A 65 18.80 -21.59 -23.98
CA SER A 65 17.54 -21.95 -23.32
C SER A 65 17.13 -20.89 -22.28
N PRO A 66 15.83 -20.58 -22.17
CA PRO A 66 15.35 -19.57 -21.22
C PRO A 66 15.63 -19.98 -19.78
N ARG A 67 16.16 -19.05 -19.00
CA ARG A 67 16.36 -19.20 -17.56
C ARG A 67 15.54 -18.17 -16.80
N ILE A 68 14.93 -18.58 -15.71
CA ILE A 68 14.26 -17.72 -14.74
C ILE A 68 15.34 -17.04 -13.89
N ILE A 69 15.23 -15.73 -13.77
CA ILE A 69 16.17 -14.88 -13.05
C ILE A 69 15.56 -14.40 -11.74
N ALA A 70 14.27 -14.04 -11.74
CA ALA A 70 13.58 -13.53 -10.58
C ALA A 70 12.07 -13.78 -10.65
N VAL A 71 11.44 -13.73 -9.49
CA VAL A 71 9.98 -13.67 -9.30
C VAL A 71 9.71 -12.55 -8.32
N ASP A 72 9.04 -11.50 -8.77
CA ASP A 72 8.86 -10.26 -8.00
C ASP A 72 7.39 -9.93 -7.79
N THR A 73 7.13 -9.09 -6.79
CA THR A 73 5.84 -8.47 -6.49
C THR A 73 6.12 -7.13 -5.79
N ASP A 74 5.11 -6.28 -5.60
CA ASP A 74 5.28 -4.92 -5.09
C ASP A 74 5.92 -4.88 -3.67
N THR A 75 5.72 -5.93 -2.87
CA THR A 75 6.19 -6.00 -1.48
C THR A 75 6.26 -7.45 -0.99
N ASP A 76 7.23 -7.76 -0.13
CA ASP A 76 7.33 -9.08 0.50
C ASP A 76 6.25 -9.32 1.57
N LYS A 77 5.56 -8.27 2.03
CA LYS A 77 4.36 -8.37 2.87
C LYS A 77 3.11 -8.17 2.00
N VAL A 78 2.39 -9.25 1.70
CA VAL A 78 1.26 -9.27 0.77
C VAL A 78 -0.08 -9.31 1.50
N PRO A 79 -1.16 -8.69 0.99
CA PRO A 79 -2.45 -8.64 1.71
C PRO A 79 -3.16 -10.00 1.77
N LEU A 80 -3.80 -10.27 2.92
CA LEU A 80 -4.74 -11.38 3.08
C LEU A 80 -6.01 -11.15 2.22
N ASN A 81 -6.57 -12.23 1.66
CA ASN A 81 -7.85 -12.26 0.93
C ASN A 81 -7.95 -11.27 -0.25
N GLN A 82 -6.83 -10.82 -0.79
CA GLN A 82 -6.75 -9.99 -1.99
C GLN A 82 -5.92 -10.69 -3.06
N ASP A 83 -6.14 -10.30 -4.31
CA ASP A 83 -5.39 -10.79 -5.45
C ASP A 83 -4.03 -10.10 -5.50
N VAL A 84 -2.97 -10.91 -5.48
CA VAL A 84 -1.59 -10.43 -5.48
C VAL A 84 -0.96 -10.83 -6.81
N VAL A 85 -0.47 -9.84 -7.55
CA VAL A 85 0.19 -10.04 -8.84
C VAL A 85 1.68 -10.26 -8.61
N PHE A 86 2.22 -11.26 -9.31
CA PHE A 86 3.64 -11.57 -9.34
C PHE A 86 4.14 -11.54 -10.79
N GLN A 87 5.40 -11.15 -10.97
CA GLN A 87 6.07 -11.03 -12.26
C GLN A 87 7.27 -11.97 -12.32
N VAL A 88 7.30 -12.85 -13.32
CA VAL A 88 8.47 -13.66 -13.64
C VAL A 88 9.40 -12.86 -14.56
N THR A 89 10.70 -12.87 -14.25
CA THR A 89 11.75 -12.30 -15.11
C THR A 89 12.60 -13.43 -15.66
N THR A 90 12.78 -13.50 -16.97
CA THR A 90 13.59 -14.52 -17.64
C THR A 90 14.72 -13.93 -18.48
N ARG A 91 15.70 -14.77 -18.84
CA ARG A 91 16.77 -14.47 -19.79
C ARG A 91 16.87 -15.63 -20.79
N PRO A 92 16.70 -15.40 -22.11
CA PRO A 92 16.31 -14.14 -22.75
C PRO A 92 14.96 -13.60 -22.25
N PHE A 93 14.76 -12.29 -22.34
CA PHE A 93 13.56 -11.62 -21.83
C PHE A 93 12.28 -12.12 -22.52
N ALA A 94 11.17 -12.10 -21.80
CA ALA A 94 9.83 -12.49 -22.26
C ALA A 94 9.70 -13.94 -22.76
N GLN A 95 10.53 -14.86 -22.25
CA GLN A 95 10.43 -16.29 -22.54
C GLN A 95 9.88 -17.04 -21.33
N TYR A 96 8.56 -17.25 -21.29
CA TYR A 96 7.87 -17.88 -20.16
C TYR A 96 7.34 -19.29 -20.46
N GLN A 97 7.51 -19.77 -21.70
CA GLN A 97 7.03 -21.09 -22.10
C GLN A 97 7.69 -22.19 -21.24
N GLY A 98 6.86 -23.07 -20.69
CA GLY A 98 7.33 -24.15 -19.81
C GLY A 98 7.66 -23.71 -18.38
N CYS A 99 7.43 -22.44 -18.02
CA CYS A 99 7.42 -22.05 -16.61
C CYS A 99 6.21 -22.66 -15.90
N THR A 100 6.42 -23.24 -14.73
CA THR A 100 5.37 -23.80 -13.89
C THR A 100 5.45 -23.23 -12.49
N LEU A 101 4.30 -23.17 -11.82
CA LEU A 101 4.16 -22.66 -10.46
C LEU A 101 3.97 -23.82 -9.48
N ASP A 102 4.75 -23.82 -8.40
CA ASP A 102 4.62 -24.75 -7.28
C ASP A 102 4.28 -23.97 -6.00
N LEU A 103 3.07 -24.24 -5.48
CA LEU A 103 2.53 -23.65 -4.26
C LEU A 103 2.45 -24.64 -3.10
N SER A 104 3.09 -25.83 -3.21
CA SER A 104 3.05 -26.87 -2.19
C SER A 104 3.61 -26.42 -0.84
N ASN A 105 4.54 -25.45 -0.84
CA ASN A 105 5.13 -24.84 0.35
C ASN A 105 4.40 -23.56 0.79
N THR A 106 3.11 -23.46 0.46
CA THR A 106 2.27 -22.35 0.90
C THR A 106 1.06 -22.85 1.68
N SER A 107 0.65 -22.12 2.71
CA SER A 107 -0.54 -22.41 3.50
C SER A 107 -1.68 -21.48 3.11
N GLY A 108 -2.73 -22.02 2.47
CA GLY A 108 -3.91 -21.25 2.10
C GLY A 108 -3.73 -20.33 0.89
N ALA A 109 -2.75 -20.57 0.02
CA ALA A 109 -2.67 -19.89 -1.26
C ALA A 109 -3.58 -20.57 -2.30
N VAL A 110 -4.25 -19.77 -3.12
CA VAL A 110 -5.09 -20.22 -4.24
C VAL A 110 -4.59 -19.51 -5.50
N LEU A 111 -4.27 -20.29 -6.53
CA LEU A 111 -3.94 -19.75 -7.85
C LEU A 111 -5.21 -19.16 -8.48
N VAL A 112 -5.20 -17.86 -8.74
CA VAL A 112 -6.31 -17.12 -9.38
C VAL A 112 -6.11 -17.05 -10.89
N LYS A 113 -4.88 -16.75 -11.31
CA LYS A 113 -4.48 -16.68 -12.71
C LYS A 113 -3.08 -17.28 -12.86
N ASP A 114 -2.94 -18.25 -13.76
CA ASP A 114 -1.65 -18.85 -14.08
C ASP A 114 -0.74 -17.88 -14.86
N ILE A 115 0.54 -18.24 -15.03
CA ILE A 115 1.55 -17.45 -15.73
C ILE A 115 1.08 -17.17 -17.16
N ASP A 116 0.89 -15.89 -17.49
CA ASP A 116 0.47 -15.45 -18.81
C ASP A 116 1.65 -15.15 -19.75
N SER A 117 1.34 -14.68 -20.97
CA SER A 117 2.34 -14.34 -21.99
C SER A 117 3.28 -13.19 -21.58
N ASN A 118 2.91 -12.42 -20.55
CA ASN A 118 3.74 -11.35 -20.00
C ASN A 118 4.52 -11.80 -18.76
N GLY A 119 4.42 -13.07 -18.38
CA GLY A 119 5.07 -13.62 -17.20
C GLY A 119 4.36 -13.24 -15.89
N CYS A 120 3.13 -12.73 -15.97
CA CYS A 120 2.34 -12.36 -14.80
C CYS A 120 1.48 -13.53 -14.33
N PHE A 121 1.41 -13.73 -13.02
CA PHE A 121 0.44 -14.64 -12.39
C PHE A 121 -0.19 -14.00 -11.16
N THR A 122 -1.30 -14.55 -10.68
CA THR A 122 -2.07 -13.98 -9.57
C THR A 122 -2.41 -15.05 -8.54
N ILE A 123 -2.08 -14.77 -7.27
CA ILE A 123 -2.38 -15.64 -6.13
C ILE A 123 -3.25 -14.89 -5.15
N ARG A 124 -4.20 -15.59 -4.53
CA ARG A 124 -4.94 -15.10 -3.36
C ARG A 124 -4.59 -15.94 -2.14
N PHE A 125 -4.22 -15.29 -1.05
CA PHE A 125 -3.93 -15.96 0.22
C PHE A 125 -5.15 -15.89 1.14
N THR A 126 -5.51 -17.01 1.75
CA THR A 126 -6.69 -17.16 2.63
C THR A 126 -6.35 -17.34 4.09
N LYS A 127 -5.05 -17.43 4.40
CA LYS A 127 -4.52 -17.59 5.75
C LYS A 127 -3.41 -16.58 5.98
N ALA A 128 -3.52 -15.83 7.08
CA ALA A 128 -2.50 -14.87 7.49
C ALA A 128 -1.28 -15.59 8.06
N SER A 129 -0.13 -14.95 7.92
CA SER A 129 1.10 -15.32 8.62
C SER A 129 0.97 -14.97 10.10
N ASN A 130 1.52 -15.81 10.97
CA ASN A 130 1.48 -15.60 12.41
C ASN A 130 2.59 -14.68 12.92
N THR A 131 3.68 -14.55 12.15
CA THR A 131 4.85 -13.73 12.45
C THR A 131 5.51 -13.27 11.15
N ASP A 132 6.44 -12.31 11.21
CA ASP A 132 7.23 -11.88 10.05
C ASP A 132 8.10 -13.01 9.44
N ASN A 133 8.45 -14.03 10.22
CA ASN A 133 9.23 -15.20 9.77
C ASN A 133 8.35 -16.35 9.23
N ASP A 134 7.02 -16.24 9.36
CA ASP A 134 6.07 -17.22 8.82
C ASP A 134 5.83 -16.93 7.33
N THR A 135 6.84 -17.23 6.52
CA THR A 135 6.85 -16.93 5.08
C THR A 135 6.27 -18.06 4.23
N GLN A 136 5.47 -17.71 3.22
CA GLN A 136 5.03 -18.60 2.14
C GLN A 136 6.09 -18.61 1.03
N ALA A 137 6.50 -19.79 0.58
CA ALA A 137 7.45 -19.93 -0.53
C ALA A 137 6.71 -20.24 -1.83
N ILE A 138 6.82 -19.34 -2.80
CA ILE A 138 6.27 -19.46 -4.15
C ILE A 138 7.41 -19.86 -5.06
N ARG A 139 7.34 -21.05 -5.64
CA ARG A 139 8.37 -21.56 -6.52
C ARG A 139 7.93 -21.46 -7.98
N VAL A 140 8.79 -20.90 -8.82
CA VAL A 140 8.63 -20.93 -10.27
C VAL A 140 9.80 -21.68 -10.87
N SER A 141 9.53 -22.67 -11.71
CA SER A 141 10.56 -23.49 -12.34
C SER A 141 10.32 -23.65 -13.83
N ASN A 142 11.40 -23.91 -14.56
CA ASN A 142 11.37 -24.42 -15.93
C ASN A 142 12.43 -25.54 -16.06
N ALA A 143 12.70 -26.01 -17.28
CA ALA A 143 13.65 -27.11 -17.49
C ALA A 143 15.09 -26.80 -17.01
N ASP A 144 15.50 -25.52 -17.04
CA ASP A 144 16.89 -25.11 -16.83
C ASP A 144 17.13 -24.39 -15.49
N SER A 145 16.06 -23.99 -14.79
CA SER A 145 16.18 -23.12 -13.61
C SER A 145 14.97 -23.19 -12.69
N THR A 146 15.17 -22.78 -11.44
CA THR A 146 14.14 -22.70 -10.41
C THR A 146 14.44 -21.51 -9.51
N VAL A 147 13.42 -20.71 -9.21
CA VAL A 147 13.51 -19.53 -8.33
C VAL A 147 12.39 -19.58 -7.31
N ASP A 148 12.73 -19.29 -6.05
CA ASP A 148 11.79 -19.19 -4.94
C ASP A 148 11.60 -17.71 -4.56
N LYS A 149 10.34 -17.26 -4.45
CA LYS A 149 9.96 -15.99 -3.85
C LYS A 149 9.30 -16.25 -2.50
N ARG A 150 9.78 -15.56 -1.46
CA ARG A 150 9.20 -15.63 -0.11
C ARG A 150 8.34 -14.40 0.15
N VAL A 151 7.14 -14.62 0.70
CA VAL A 151 6.24 -13.55 1.13
C VAL A 151 5.62 -13.85 2.48
N THR A 152 5.27 -12.81 3.23
CA THR A 152 4.49 -12.89 4.48
C THR A 152 3.07 -12.40 4.18
N VAL A 153 2.05 -13.19 4.55
CA VAL A 153 0.64 -12.83 4.32
C VAL A 153 0.15 -11.97 5.47
N SER A 154 -0.11 -10.71 5.17
CA SER A 154 -0.33 -9.67 6.14
C SER A 154 -1.80 -9.30 6.29
N LEU A 155 -2.35 -9.57 7.47
CA LEU A 155 -3.64 -9.00 7.89
C LEU A 155 -3.53 -7.49 8.01
N MET A 156 -2.36 -6.99 8.40
CA MET A 156 -2.13 -5.56 8.53
C MET A 156 -2.21 -4.84 7.18
N ARG A 157 -1.61 -5.40 6.13
CA ARG A 157 -1.74 -4.87 4.76
C ARG A 157 -3.19 -4.86 4.28
N LEU A 158 -3.99 -5.84 4.70
CA LEU A 158 -5.43 -5.86 4.40
C LEU A 158 -6.18 -4.73 5.11
N PHE A 159 -5.89 -4.42 6.39
CA PHE A 159 -6.53 -3.24 7.00
C PHE A 159 -6.04 -1.94 6.38
N TRP A 160 -4.74 -1.85 6.05
CA TRP A 160 -4.15 -0.68 5.39
C TRP A 160 -4.86 -0.39 4.05
N SER A 161 -5.02 -1.38 3.19
CA SER A 161 -5.65 -1.19 1.87
C SER A 161 -7.14 -0.86 1.95
N ASN A 162 -7.84 -1.34 2.99
CA ASN A 162 -9.25 -1.05 3.22
C ASN A 162 -9.50 0.24 4.04
N HIS A 163 -8.46 0.85 4.61
CA HIS A 163 -8.62 2.06 5.38
C HIS A 163 -8.82 3.27 4.45
N PRO A 164 -9.87 4.09 4.64
CA PRO A 164 -10.25 5.16 3.70
C PRO A 164 -9.33 6.40 3.73
N GLY A 165 -8.10 6.27 4.23
CA GLY A 165 -7.19 7.41 4.40
C GLY A 165 -7.77 8.46 5.36
N ARG A 166 -7.69 9.72 4.94
CA ARG A 166 -8.27 10.87 5.65
C ARG A 166 -9.69 11.24 5.18
N LYS A 167 -10.26 10.46 4.27
CA LYS A 167 -11.59 10.72 3.73
C LYS A 167 -12.64 10.57 4.83
N ASN A 168 -13.54 11.55 4.94
CA ASN A 168 -14.71 11.44 5.80
C ASN A 168 -15.76 10.57 5.10
N ILE A 169 -16.13 9.48 5.77
CA ILE A 169 -17.07 8.48 5.23
C ILE A 169 -18.46 8.60 5.87
N CYS A 170 -18.54 9.22 7.05
CA CYS A 170 -19.78 9.66 7.68
C CYS A 170 -19.86 11.19 7.69
N ASP A 171 -20.93 11.75 8.24
CA ASP A 171 -21.12 13.19 8.33
C ASP A 171 -20.25 13.83 9.40
N GLU A 172 -19.29 14.64 8.97
CA GLU A 172 -18.37 15.39 9.82
C GLU A 172 -19.07 16.48 10.64
N THR A 173 -20.23 16.98 10.21
CA THR A 173 -20.99 18.00 10.95
C THR A 173 -21.65 17.41 12.20
N ARG A 174 -21.94 16.11 12.21
CA ARG A 174 -22.48 15.39 13.38
C ARG A 174 -21.43 14.59 14.12
N PHE A 175 -20.46 14.05 13.39
CA PHE A 175 -19.40 13.20 13.93
C PHE A 175 -18.05 13.78 13.52
N ALA A 176 -17.63 14.85 14.21
CA ALA A 176 -16.36 15.52 13.90
C ALA A 176 -15.16 14.54 13.96
N ASN A 177 -15.16 13.62 14.92
CA ASN A 177 -14.14 12.60 15.05
C ASN A 177 -14.47 11.37 14.19
N GLN A 178 -13.69 11.18 13.13
CA GLN A 178 -13.90 10.12 12.14
C GLN A 178 -12.91 8.95 12.30
N CYS A 179 -11.99 9.00 13.27
CA CYS A 179 -10.96 7.97 13.47
C CYS A 179 -11.56 6.57 13.67
N ALA A 180 -12.46 6.39 14.63
CA ALA A 180 -13.14 5.11 14.88
C ALA A 180 -14.04 4.68 13.72
N ILE A 181 -14.65 5.64 13.02
CA ILE A 181 -15.51 5.41 11.85
C ILE A 181 -14.69 4.80 10.72
N ARG A 182 -13.52 5.40 10.42
CA ARG A 182 -12.61 4.93 9.39
C ARG A 182 -11.98 3.59 9.75
N MET A 183 -11.48 3.45 10.98
CA MET A 183 -10.88 2.20 11.45
C MET A 183 -11.90 1.06 11.49
N GLY A 184 -13.10 1.31 12.04
CA GLY A 184 -14.18 0.32 12.06
C GLY A 184 -14.59 -0.13 10.66
N SER A 185 -14.66 0.81 9.70
CA SER A 185 -14.97 0.48 8.31
C SER A 185 -13.85 -0.30 7.62
N ALA A 186 -12.59 -0.04 7.96
CA ALA A 186 -11.45 -0.81 7.46
C ALA A 186 -11.55 -2.27 7.94
N LEU A 187 -11.77 -2.47 9.24
CA LEU A 187 -11.92 -3.81 9.84
C LEU A 187 -13.09 -4.59 9.22
N GLU A 188 -14.26 -3.98 9.09
CA GLU A 188 -15.44 -4.64 8.50
C GLU A 188 -15.21 -5.00 7.02
N GLN A 189 -14.61 -4.11 6.23
CA GLN A 189 -14.23 -4.39 4.84
C GLN A 189 -13.17 -5.49 4.73
N SER A 190 -12.34 -5.65 5.75
CA SER A 190 -11.37 -6.75 5.87
C SER A 190 -11.99 -8.06 6.38
N GLY A 191 -13.32 -8.12 6.51
CA GLY A 191 -14.05 -9.33 6.91
C GLY A 191 -14.10 -9.58 8.41
N ILE A 192 -13.62 -8.64 9.23
CA ILE A 192 -13.71 -8.75 10.68
C ILE A 192 -15.16 -8.56 11.12
N LYS A 193 -15.70 -9.56 11.80
CA LYS A 193 -17.07 -9.54 12.31
C LYS A 193 -17.14 -8.73 13.60
N ILE A 194 -17.49 -7.46 13.48
CA ILE A 194 -17.67 -6.56 14.63
C ILE A 194 -19.12 -6.65 15.15
N PRO A 195 -19.36 -6.66 16.48
CA PRO A 195 -20.70 -6.63 17.04
C PRO A 195 -21.55 -5.46 16.52
N LEU A 196 -22.81 -5.76 16.21
CA LEU A 196 -23.84 -4.77 15.86
C LEU A 196 -24.59 -4.26 17.10
N ASP A 197 -24.42 -4.92 18.26
CA ASP A 197 -25.02 -4.48 19.51
C ASP A 197 -24.42 -3.14 19.95
N ARG A 198 -25.25 -2.10 19.92
CA ARG A 198 -24.88 -0.71 20.24
C ARG A 198 -24.53 -0.50 21.71
N ARG A 199 -24.80 -1.49 22.58
CA ARG A 199 -24.37 -1.50 23.98
C ARG A 199 -22.90 -1.90 24.14
N ILE A 200 -22.34 -2.57 23.13
CA ILE A 200 -20.92 -2.97 23.10
C ILE A 200 -20.11 -1.88 22.39
N LEU A 201 -20.56 -1.44 21.22
CA LEU A 201 -19.91 -0.40 20.42
C LEU A 201 -20.94 0.61 19.94
N ARG A 202 -20.80 1.88 20.34
CA ARG A 202 -21.70 2.92 19.84
C ARG A 202 -21.51 3.09 18.34
N ARG A 203 -22.64 3.04 17.63
CA ARG A 203 -22.70 3.24 16.19
C ARG A 203 -23.69 4.34 15.82
N CYS A 204 -23.40 5.08 14.75
CA CYS A 204 -24.44 5.88 14.08
C CYS A 204 -25.48 4.94 13.46
N THR A 205 -26.73 5.41 13.33
CA THR A 205 -27.85 4.56 12.86
C THR A 205 -28.07 4.69 11.36
N THR A 206 -28.64 3.66 10.75
CA THR A 206 -29.09 3.66 9.34
C THR A 206 -30.25 4.62 9.07
N GLU A 207 -30.91 5.10 10.13
CA GLU A 207 -31.94 6.14 10.06
C GLU A 207 -31.37 7.49 9.56
N TYR A 208 -30.06 7.69 9.68
CA TYR A 208 -29.37 8.81 9.07
C TYR A 208 -29.11 8.60 7.56
N ARG A 209 -30.17 8.28 6.80
CA ARG A 209 -30.12 7.98 5.36
C ARG A 209 -29.63 9.14 4.47
N ILE A 210 -29.46 10.33 5.04
CA ILE A 210 -28.86 11.48 4.36
C ILE A 210 -27.34 11.32 4.13
N TYR A 211 -26.70 10.33 4.75
CA TYR A 211 -25.25 10.14 4.70
C TYR A 211 -24.83 9.03 3.74
N LYS A 212 -23.71 9.26 3.02
CA LYS A 212 -23.25 8.43 1.88
C LYS A 212 -23.43 6.92 2.08
N HIS A 213 -22.81 6.34 3.11
CA HIS A 213 -22.83 4.88 3.29
C HIS A 213 -24.17 4.37 3.85
N HIS A 214 -24.91 5.20 4.61
CA HIS A 214 -26.21 4.84 5.16
C HIS A 214 -27.33 4.89 4.10
N LYS A 215 -27.27 5.86 3.18
CA LYS A 215 -28.25 6.06 2.10
C LYS A 215 -28.45 4.81 1.26
N ASN A 216 -27.36 4.11 0.99
CA ASN A 216 -27.32 2.95 0.11
C ASN A 216 -27.49 1.62 0.88
N GLY A 217 -27.76 1.66 2.19
CA GLY A 217 -27.85 0.46 3.03
C GLY A 217 -26.55 -0.34 3.10
N LEU A 218 -25.41 0.27 2.74
CA LEU A 218 -24.12 -0.41 2.64
C LEU A 218 -23.51 -0.72 4.01
N VAL A 219 -24.00 -0.07 5.07
CA VAL A 219 -23.50 -0.23 6.43
C VAL A 219 -24.65 -0.31 7.42
N ASN A 220 -24.50 -1.12 8.46
CA ASN A 220 -25.42 -1.22 9.60
C ASN A 220 -25.09 -0.19 10.71
N GLY A 221 -24.33 0.86 10.36
CA GLY A 221 -23.85 1.89 11.26
C GLY A 221 -22.32 1.89 11.42
N HIS A 222 -21.71 3.07 11.46
CA HIS A 222 -20.28 3.22 11.72
C HIS A 222 -20.00 3.36 13.21
N ILE A 223 -18.88 2.80 13.67
CA ILE A 223 -18.40 2.88 15.06
C ILE A 223 -17.96 4.31 15.36
N LEU A 224 -18.43 4.88 16.47
CA LEU A 224 -18.26 6.31 16.77
C LEU A 224 -17.11 6.62 17.73
N ALA A 225 -16.75 5.69 18.62
CA ALA A 225 -15.82 5.95 19.71
C ALA A 225 -14.54 5.12 19.58
N ALA A 226 -13.39 5.80 19.54
CA ALA A 226 -12.09 5.16 19.37
C ALA A 226 -11.73 4.29 20.58
N GLN A 227 -11.99 4.77 21.81
CA GLN A 227 -11.75 3.97 23.01
C GLN A 227 -12.63 2.72 23.11
N GLU A 228 -13.89 2.79 22.70
CA GLU A 228 -14.75 1.59 22.68
C GLU A 228 -14.23 0.57 21.67
N LEU A 229 -13.80 1.03 20.49
CA LEU A 229 -13.19 0.17 19.49
C LEU A 229 -11.89 -0.46 20.00
N ALA A 230 -11.01 0.34 20.61
CA ALA A 230 -9.75 -0.13 21.19
C ALA A 230 -9.98 -1.16 22.31
N ASN A 231 -10.96 -0.90 23.18
CA ASN A 231 -11.35 -1.83 24.24
C ASN A 231 -11.89 -3.13 23.65
N TRP A 232 -12.72 -3.07 22.61
CA TRP A 232 -13.20 -4.26 21.92
C TRP A 232 -12.05 -5.04 21.28
N ILE A 233 -11.15 -4.39 20.53
CA ILE A 233 -9.94 -5.01 19.94
C ILE A 233 -9.13 -5.72 21.03
N ASN A 234 -8.96 -5.11 22.20
CA ASN A 234 -8.24 -5.71 23.33
C ASN A 234 -8.86 -7.02 23.84
N THR A 235 -10.16 -7.25 23.62
CA THR A 235 -10.81 -8.54 23.95
C THR A 235 -10.61 -9.62 22.89
N GLN A 236 -10.20 -9.23 21.68
CA GLN A 236 -10.07 -10.11 20.52
C GLN A 236 -8.64 -10.65 20.38
N THR A 237 -8.09 -11.24 21.45
CA THR A 237 -6.67 -11.63 21.52
C THR A 237 -6.27 -12.73 20.54
N SER A 238 -7.22 -13.55 20.06
CA SER A 238 -6.96 -14.54 19.01
C SER A 238 -6.74 -13.93 17.64
N LEU A 239 -7.22 -12.70 17.41
CA LEU A 239 -7.14 -12.01 16.12
C LEU A 239 -6.09 -10.90 16.13
N PHE A 240 -6.02 -10.11 17.20
CA PHE A 240 -5.13 -8.95 17.30
C PHE A 240 -3.93 -9.18 18.24
N GLY A 241 -3.83 -10.34 18.87
CA GLY A 241 -2.83 -10.58 19.90
C GLY A 241 -3.06 -9.76 21.17
N ARG A 242 -2.01 -9.62 21.97
CA ARG A 242 -2.04 -8.78 23.19
C ARG A 242 -1.66 -7.36 22.85
N ARG A 243 -2.28 -6.38 23.53
CA ARG A 243 -1.81 -4.99 23.43
C ARG A 243 -0.46 -4.84 24.13
N ASN A 244 0.40 -4.02 23.56
CA ASN A 244 1.54 -3.42 24.20
C ASN A 244 1.19 -1.98 24.60
N ILE A 245 1.67 -1.55 25.76
CA ILE A 245 1.71 -0.12 26.10
C ILE A 245 3.11 0.33 25.72
N VAL A 246 3.19 1.30 24.81
CA VAL A 246 4.44 1.91 24.34
C VAL A 246 4.44 3.38 24.72
N HIS A 247 5.60 4.02 24.68
CA HIS A 247 5.76 5.41 25.14
C HIS A 247 6.27 6.36 24.05
N SER A 248 6.66 5.82 22.90
CA SER A 248 7.30 6.59 21.83
C SER A 248 7.03 5.98 20.46
N LYS A 249 7.23 6.78 19.42
CA LYS A 249 7.21 6.31 18.03
C LYS A 249 8.36 5.32 17.78
N GLU A 250 9.50 5.57 18.39
CA GLU A 250 10.75 4.83 18.21
C GLU A 250 10.59 3.35 18.59
N GLU A 251 9.80 3.05 19.61
CA GLU A 251 9.49 1.68 20.04
C GLU A 251 8.72 0.85 18.99
N ILE A 252 8.02 1.52 18.06
CA ILE A 252 7.15 0.89 17.06
C ILE A 252 7.61 1.14 15.61
N LEU A 253 8.77 1.76 15.41
CA LEU A 253 9.37 1.89 14.08
C LEU A 253 9.66 0.52 13.48
N GLY A 254 9.28 0.33 12.21
CA GLY A 254 9.41 -0.94 11.48
C GLY A 254 8.40 -2.02 11.88
N ARG A 255 7.61 -1.81 12.93
CA ARG A 255 6.55 -2.72 13.37
C ARG A 255 5.22 -2.26 12.78
N SER A 256 4.39 -3.17 12.28
CA SER A 256 3.10 -2.84 11.71
C SER A 256 1.97 -3.27 12.63
N GLY A 257 0.89 -2.50 12.70
CA GLY A 257 -0.13 -2.75 13.70
C GLY A 257 -1.29 -1.77 13.74
N VAL A 258 -2.18 -2.01 14.71
CA VAL A 258 -3.18 -1.03 15.13
C VAL A 258 -2.62 -0.21 16.27
N ILE A 259 -2.86 1.09 16.23
CA ILE A 259 -2.37 2.04 17.23
C ILE A 259 -3.53 2.85 17.79
N PHE A 260 -3.52 3.06 19.11
CA PHE A 260 -4.52 3.82 19.82
C PHE A 260 -3.87 4.81 20.80
N PHE A 261 -4.07 6.09 20.54
CA PHE A 261 -3.67 7.20 21.40
C PHE A 261 -4.82 7.49 22.35
N ARG A 262 -4.64 7.19 23.63
CA ARG A 262 -5.63 7.46 24.66
C ARG A 262 -5.44 8.86 25.22
N ASP A 263 -6.52 9.64 25.28
CA ASP A 263 -6.52 10.98 25.87
C ASP A 263 -5.43 11.91 25.28
N GLY A 264 -5.19 11.87 23.96
CA GLY A 264 -4.10 12.62 23.30
C GLY A 264 -4.34 14.13 23.19
N TRP A 265 -5.60 14.56 23.12
CA TRP A 265 -5.98 15.98 23.05
C TRP A 265 -7.05 16.29 24.10
N GLY A 266 -6.65 16.21 25.37
CA GLY A 266 -7.58 16.17 26.50
C GLY A 266 -8.26 14.79 26.54
N THR A 267 -9.59 14.73 26.67
CA THR A 267 -10.32 13.44 26.69
C THR A 267 -10.58 12.88 25.28
N THR A 268 -9.82 13.33 24.27
CA THR A 268 -10.01 12.92 22.88
C THR A 268 -8.99 11.87 22.50
N ASP A 269 -9.47 10.71 22.07
CA ASP A 269 -8.64 9.61 21.61
C ASP A 269 -8.46 9.58 20.07
N HIS A 270 -7.45 8.86 19.61
CA HIS A 270 -7.28 8.51 18.19
C HIS A 270 -6.99 7.02 18.03
N ILE A 271 -7.57 6.39 17.02
CA ILE A 271 -7.26 5.01 16.62
C ILE A 271 -6.98 4.97 15.13
N ASP A 272 -5.96 4.21 14.74
CA ASP A 272 -5.49 4.13 13.36
C ASP A 272 -4.77 2.81 13.05
N VAL A 273 -4.40 2.70 11.78
CA VAL A 273 -3.45 1.72 11.27
C VAL A 273 -2.05 2.35 11.15
N TRP A 274 -1.02 1.56 11.47
CA TRP A 274 0.40 1.91 11.39
C TRP A 274 1.17 0.87 10.55
N ASP A 275 1.97 1.31 9.56
CA ASP A 275 2.76 0.42 8.69
C ASP A 275 4.22 0.23 9.13
N GLY A 276 4.62 0.80 10.26
CA GLY A 276 6.02 0.86 10.69
C GLY A 276 6.67 2.21 10.47
N ALA A 277 6.04 3.13 9.74
CA ALA A 277 6.58 4.47 9.50
C ALA A 277 5.54 5.58 9.60
N SER A 278 4.29 5.31 9.20
CA SER A 278 3.23 6.30 9.05
C SER A 278 1.85 5.77 9.47
N LEU A 279 0.99 6.71 9.88
CA LEU A 279 -0.44 6.48 10.11
C LEU A 279 -1.20 6.64 8.79
N VAL A 280 -2.28 5.87 8.60
CA VAL A 280 -3.11 6.01 7.39
C VAL A 280 -4.03 7.23 7.46
N GLY A 281 -4.73 7.41 8.59
CA GLY A 281 -5.68 8.50 8.79
C GLY A 281 -5.12 9.69 9.58
N GLY A 282 -4.07 9.47 10.37
CA GLY A 282 -3.48 10.44 11.29
C GLY A 282 -2.31 11.22 10.69
N PHE A 283 -1.59 11.92 11.57
CA PHE A 283 -0.40 12.69 11.23
C PHE A 283 0.78 12.25 12.10
N PRO A 284 2.02 12.29 11.59
CA PRO A 284 3.20 11.99 12.42
C PRO A 284 3.30 12.85 13.69
N SER A 285 2.80 14.09 13.68
CA SER A 285 2.77 14.97 14.85
C SER A 285 1.82 14.52 15.97
N TYR A 286 1.05 13.45 15.76
CA TYR A 286 0.19 12.90 16.83
C TYR A 286 1.01 12.26 17.95
N PHE A 287 2.25 11.87 17.68
CA PHE A 287 3.19 11.44 18.72
C PHE A 287 3.70 12.59 19.61
N ASP A 288 3.52 13.85 19.18
CA ASP A 288 3.85 15.04 19.98
C ASP A 288 2.72 15.42 20.96
N ALA A 289 1.59 14.71 20.90
CA ALA A 289 0.44 14.94 21.76
C ALA A 289 0.67 14.38 23.17
N ASP A 290 0.08 15.01 24.18
CA ASP A 290 0.18 14.59 25.59
C ASP A 290 -0.84 13.48 25.89
N PHE A 291 -0.63 12.31 25.27
CA PHE A 291 -1.49 11.14 25.48
C PHE A 291 -1.21 10.49 26.84
N LYS A 292 -2.28 9.99 27.47
CA LYS A 292 -2.16 9.26 28.74
C LYS A 292 -1.54 7.89 28.56
N GLU A 293 -1.93 7.19 27.50
CA GLU A 293 -1.41 5.87 27.14
C GLU A 293 -1.39 5.73 25.62
N LEU A 294 -0.38 5.02 25.10
CA LEU A 294 -0.33 4.62 23.70
C LEU A 294 -0.38 3.10 23.62
N TRP A 295 -1.48 2.57 23.10
CA TRP A 295 -1.67 1.13 22.94
C TRP A 295 -1.31 0.73 21.51
N PHE A 296 -0.60 -0.37 21.38
CA PHE A 296 -0.16 -0.92 20.10
C PHE A 296 -0.39 -2.42 20.04
N TRP A 297 -0.98 -2.89 18.95
CA TRP A 297 -1.11 -4.32 18.65
C TRP A 297 -0.27 -4.62 17.43
N ASP A 298 0.73 -5.49 17.58
CA ASP A 298 1.48 -6.02 16.45
C ASP A 298 0.56 -6.90 15.60
N ILE A 299 0.42 -6.53 14.32
CA ILE A 299 -0.35 -7.31 13.35
C ILE A 299 0.55 -7.55 12.16
N TYR A 300 0.70 -8.85 11.86
CA TYR A 300 1.55 -9.32 10.78
C TYR A 300 0.80 -9.36 9.47
#